data_AF-A0A367J4F0-F1
#
_entry.id   AF-A0A367J4F0-F1
#
_cell.length_a   1.000
_cell.length_b   1.000
_cell.length_c   1.000
_cell.angle_alpha   90.00
_cell.angle_beta   90.00
_cell.angle_gamma   90.00
#
_symmetry.space_group_name_H-M   'P 1'
#
loop_
_entity.id
_entity.type
_entity.pdbx_description
1 polymer ?
#
loop_
_entity_poly.entity_id
_entity_poly.type
_entity_poly.pdbx_seq_one_letter_code
_entity_poly.pdbx_strand_id
1 'polypeptide(L)'
;MLKNKHPDPIASSIRIELSQGFGWERGNVQVYGPGTLFQGMYVVLITKTSDSLFNNNNKGHVILRTNAHSRKATTLRLLFQATEAMLNHDLGPGVQRSHTSKLFGVATNLWEKGQDNELQPMATYKFLFTIQMPMVQFPPSVEHQYYRCSYKLTAYLDPSLAYKEVPVMAHTCVNYIPLIETKLLKSPLTLTDVKRRMILQDLRLNISATVKLYAVEYVAGDVIQATIRVTDMHRNKNKNRSLTLNDLSVTMSVFQISKFNSDDKPILNKLVATRTHILKNNRQRVDNTQDDTSQIHQVQLELDESLPPSMEFSEIMSLSYKLVISVHKTIVTTKKNNKKLLNVKNLLLPWTNDLHIFEQPIIIGTMGRGIRTGGELDVYSKYKRTDNPIPHPKFLQTVEYEDALPLYDPSRLPSYHNLSRSNSSI
;
A
#
# COMPACT_ATOMS: atom_id res chain seq x y z
N MET A 1 -35.53 -49.30 18.76
CA MET A 1 -34.38 -49.11 17.85
C MET A 1 -34.03 -47.63 17.77
N LEU A 2 -33.18 -47.15 18.67
CA LEU A 2 -32.64 -45.80 18.63
C LEU A 2 -31.56 -45.76 17.53
N LYS A 3 -31.80 -45.01 16.46
CA LYS A 3 -30.79 -44.73 15.45
C LYS A 3 -29.64 -43.97 16.14
N ASN A 4 -28.51 -44.65 16.34
CA ASN A 4 -27.25 -43.99 16.63
C ASN A 4 -27.00 -42.96 15.53
N LYS A 5 -27.17 -41.67 15.86
CA LYS A 5 -26.57 -40.59 15.08
C LYS A 5 -25.06 -40.78 15.21
N HIS A 6 -24.45 -41.38 14.19
CA HIS A 6 -23.01 -41.26 14.01
C HIS A 6 -22.68 -39.76 14.05
N PRO A 7 -21.73 -39.32 14.90
CA PRO A 7 -21.24 -37.95 14.80
C PRO A 7 -20.67 -37.78 13.38
N ASP A 8 -21.07 -36.72 12.69
CA ASP A 8 -20.57 -36.40 11.36
C ASP A 8 -19.04 -36.49 11.37
N PRO A 9 -18.42 -37.18 10.39
CA PRO A 9 -16.97 -37.30 10.35
C PRO A 9 -16.37 -35.90 10.23
N ILE A 10 -15.65 -35.47 11.28
CA ILE A 10 -14.93 -34.20 11.29
C ILE A 10 -14.02 -34.19 10.05
N ALA A 11 -14.24 -33.25 9.14
CA ALA A 11 -13.42 -33.11 7.95
C ALA A 11 -12.00 -32.68 8.35
N SER A 12 -10.98 -33.15 7.62
CA SER A 12 -9.62 -32.62 7.77
C SER A 12 -9.65 -31.12 7.48
N SER A 13 -8.99 -30.32 8.32
CA SER A 13 -8.93 -28.87 8.11
C SER A 13 -7.52 -28.33 8.32
N ILE A 14 -7.16 -27.35 7.51
CA ILE A 14 -5.88 -26.64 7.58
C ILE A 14 -6.18 -25.18 7.94
N ARG A 15 -5.38 -24.60 8.84
CA ARG A 15 -5.40 -23.17 9.13
C ARG A 15 -3.97 -22.65 9.10
N ILE A 16 -3.77 -21.48 8.51
CA ILE A 16 -2.49 -20.77 8.49
C ILE A 16 -2.63 -19.57 9.42
N GLU A 17 -1.69 -19.42 10.35
CA GLU A 17 -1.57 -18.28 11.25
C GLU A 17 -0.18 -17.68 11.06
N LEU A 18 -0.08 -16.35 11.03
CA LEU A 18 1.19 -15.61 10.94
C LEU A 18 1.52 -15.01 12.31
N SER A 19 2.80 -14.99 12.71
CA SER A 19 3.20 -14.35 13.97
C SER A 19 3.09 -12.83 13.86
N GLN A 20 2.58 -12.19 14.92
CA GLN A 20 2.45 -10.73 15.02
C GLN A 20 3.78 -10.02 15.30
N GLY A 21 4.83 -10.74 15.70
CA GLY A 21 6.13 -10.15 16.05
C GLY A 21 7.01 -9.75 14.87
N PHE A 22 6.55 -9.96 13.64
CA PHE A 22 7.33 -9.80 12.41
C PHE A 22 6.64 -8.87 11.42
N GLY A 23 7.38 -7.93 10.81
CA GLY A 23 6.82 -6.85 10.01
C GLY A 23 6.54 -5.61 10.85
N TRP A 24 5.64 -4.74 10.38
CA TRP A 24 5.16 -3.59 11.16
C TRP A 24 3.64 -3.45 11.01
N GLU A 25 3.03 -2.68 11.89
CA GLU A 25 1.60 -2.42 11.84
C GLU A 25 1.34 -1.11 11.07
N ARG A 26 0.32 -1.13 10.20
CA ARG A 26 -0.27 0.07 9.61
C ARG A 26 -1.77 0.04 9.90
N GLY A 27 -2.20 0.85 10.88
CA GLY A 27 -3.54 0.73 11.46
C GLY A 27 -3.68 -0.62 12.18
N ASN A 28 -4.75 -1.36 11.88
CA ASN A 28 -5.03 -2.68 12.50
C ASN A 28 -4.51 -3.86 11.65
N VAL A 29 -3.57 -3.62 10.73
CA VAL A 29 -3.12 -4.61 9.74
C VAL A 29 -1.62 -4.80 9.79
N GLN A 30 -1.18 -6.05 9.92
CA GLN A 30 0.22 -6.44 9.80
C GLN A 30 0.68 -6.34 8.35
N VAL A 31 1.81 -5.68 8.12
CA VAL A 31 2.40 -5.50 6.80
C VAL A 31 3.86 -5.93 6.77
N TYR A 32 4.29 -6.37 5.60
CA TYR A 32 5.61 -6.92 5.33
C TYR A 32 6.24 -6.19 4.14
N GLY A 33 7.56 -6.25 4.01
CA GLY A 33 8.26 -5.55 2.95
C GLY A 33 9.55 -6.23 2.51
N PRO A 34 10.35 -5.56 1.68
CA PRO A 34 11.70 -6.01 1.33
C PRO A 34 12.52 -6.37 2.57
N GLY A 35 13.23 -7.50 2.52
CA GLY A 35 14.12 -7.96 3.59
C GLY A 35 13.44 -8.48 4.86
N THR A 36 12.11 -8.34 4.99
CA THR A 36 11.39 -8.82 6.18
C THR A 36 11.39 -10.34 6.29
N LEU A 37 11.45 -10.83 7.53
CA LEU A 37 11.16 -12.22 7.88
C LEU A 37 9.71 -12.32 8.30
N PHE A 38 9.06 -13.45 8.05
CA PHE A 38 7.81 -13.81 8.72
C PHE A 38 7.80 -15.28 9.09
N GLN A 39 7.34 -15.56 10.31
CA GLN A 39 7.46 -16.86 10.96
C GLN A 39 6.11 -17.41 11.43
N GLY A 40 6.00 -18.73 11.44
CA GLY A 40 5.13 -19.46 12.33
C GLY A 40 5.94 -20.31 13.34
N MET A 41 5.70 -20.19 14.66
CA MET A 41 6.59 -20.69 15.71
C MET A 41 5.92 -21.45 16.87
N TYR A 42 6.31 -22.73 17.03
CA TYR A 42 6.19 -23.73 18.13
C TYR A 42 5.16 -24.90 18.07
N VAL A 43 5.59 -26.08 18.54
CA VAL A 43 4.93 -27.40 18.48
C VAL A 43 4.17 -27.70 19.78
N VAL A 44 2.90 -28.14 19.67
CA VAL A 44 2.25 -28.96 20.70
C VAL A 44 1.40 -30.00 19.97
N LEU A 45 1.68 -31.28 20.23
CA LEU A 45 0.77 -32.37 19.91
C LEU A 45 -0.38 -32.30 20.91
N ILE A 46 -1.51 -31.70 20.54
CA ILE A 46 -2.69 -31.67 21.42
C ILE A 46 -3.43 -33.00 21.23
N THR A 47 -2.96 -34.04 21.92
CA THR A 47 -3.80 -35.19 22.21
C THR A 47 -4.87 -34.73 23.20
N LYS A 48 -6.14 -35.02 22.90
CA LYS A 48 -7.28 -34.71 23.76
C LYS A 48 -7.01 -35.16 25.21
N THR A 49 -6.58 -34.25 26.08
CA THR A 49 -6.70 -34.23 27.56
C THR A 49 -5.79 -33.13 28.12
N SER A 50 -6.17 -31.86 27.95
CA SER A 50 -5.91 -30.72 28.86
C SER A 50 -6.07 -29.39 28.12
N ASP A 51 -7.28 -28.83 28.15
CA ASP A 51 -7.59 -27.49 27.62
C ASP A 51 -7.16 -26.36 28.57
N SER A 52 -6.18 -26.57 29.44
CA SER A 52 -5.73 -25.54 30.38
C SER A 52 -4.22 -25.53 30.49
N LEU A 53 -3.64 -24.35 30.25
CA LEU A 53 -2.21 -24.00 30.25
C LEU A 53 -1.57 -24.07 28.86
N PHE A 54 -1.77 -23.05 28.03
CA PHE A 54 -0.69 -22.29 27.37
C PHE A 54 -1.30 -21.14 26.56
N ASN A 55 -1.65 -20.07 27.28
CA ASN A 55 -2.19 -18.84 26.71
C ASN A 55 -1.01 -17.97 26.22
N ASN A 56 -0.43 -18.31 25.07
CA ASN A 56 0.60 -17.50 24.38
C ASN A 56 0.08 -17.10 22.99
N ASN A 57 -0.74 -16.05 22.96
CA ASN A 57 -1.55 -15.61 21.80
C ASN A 57 -0.80 -14.96 20.63
N ASN A 58 0.54 -15.05 20.55
CA ASN A 58 1.32 -14.19 19.63
C ASN A 58 2.10 -14.95 18.53
N LYS A 59 1.72 -16.18 18.18
CA LYS A 59 2.55 -17.04 17.30
C LYS A 59 1.74 -17.62 16.13
N GLY A 60 2.30 -17.56 14.92
CA GLY A 60 1.72 -18.15 13.72
C GLY A 60 2.05 -19.64 13.57
N HIS A 61 1.24 -20.44 12.88
CA HIS A 61 1.48 -21.88 12.61
C HIS A 61 0.64 -22.34 11.41
N VAL A 62 1.02 -23.45 10.76
CA VAL A 62 0.06 -24.24 9.99
C VAL A 62 -0.55 -25.29 10.91
N ILE A 63 -1.81 -25.13 11.27
CA ILE A 63 -2.58 -26.08 12.10
C ILE A 63 -3.28 -27.06 11.16
N LEU A 64 -2.93 -28.34 11.27
CA LEU A 64 -3.61 -29.43 10.57
C LEU A 64 -4.43 -30.24 11.57
N ARG A 65 -5.75 -30.22 11.42
CA ARG A 65 -6.66 -31.13 12.12
C ARG A 65 -6.96 -32.31 11.22
N THR A 66 -6.63 -33.50 11.71
CA THR A 66 -6.70 -34.72 10.92
C THR A 66 -7.98 -35.49 11.18
N ASN A 67 -8.40 -36.28 10.19
CA ASN A 67 -9.48 -37.24 10.30
C ASN A 67 -9.01 -38.62 9.82
N ALA A 68 -9.91 -39.61 9.81
CA ALA A 68 -9.57 -40.96 9.35
C ALA A 68 -9.04 -41.00 7.89
N HIS A 69 -9.40 -40.02 7.06
CA HIS A 69 -8.97 -39.93 5.67
C HIS A 69 -7.59 -39.27 5.53
N SER A 70 -7.12 -38.51 6.53
CA SER A 70 -5.76 -37.91 6.53
C SER A 70 -4.64 -38.95 6.47
N ARG A 71 -4.94 -40.22 6.83
CA ARG A 71 -3.98 -41.32 6.71
C ARG A 71 -3.52 -41.56 5.28
N LYS A 72 -4.35 -41.18 4.29
CA LYS A 72 -4.02 -41.26 2.86
C LYS A 72 -3.14 -40.10 2.38
N ALA A 73 -2.94 -39.06 3.19
CA ALA A 73 -2.10 -37.94 2.82
C ALA A 73 -0.63 -38.38 2.67
N THR A 74 0.07 -37.76 1.72
CA THR A 74 1.48 -38.05 1.44
C THR A 74 2.37 -36.89 1.79
N THR A 75 1.94 -35.67 1.50
CA THR A 75 2.74 -34.47 1.74
C THR A 75 1.86 -33.32 2.22
N LEU A 76 2.38 -32.55 3.17
CA LEU A 76 1.88 -31.22 3.50
C LEU A 76 2.85 -30.20 2.90
N ARG A 77 2.40 -29.47 1.89
CA ARG A 77 3.21 -28.47 1.19
C ARG A 77 2.72 -27.08 1.52
N LEU A 78 3.65 -26.14 1.64
CA LEU A 78 3.39 -24.73 1.83
C LEU A 78 3.95 -23.95 0.65
N LEU A 79 3.08 -23.25 -0.08
CA LEU A 79 3.38 -22.44 -1.25
C LEU A 79 3.22 -20.97 -0.90
N PHE A 80 4.28 -20.18 -1.05
CA PHE A 80 4.21 -18.72 -1.02
C PHE A 80 4.33 -18.17 -2.44
N GLN A 81 3.31 -17.45 -2.89
CA GLN A 81 3.24 -16.94 -4.25
C GLN A 81 2.76 -15.49 -4.28
N ALA A 82 3.25 -14.75 -5.27
CA ALA A 82 2.80 -13.39 -5.55
C ALA A 82 2.40 -13.27 -7.02
N THR A 83 1.25 -12.64 -7.25
CA THR A 83 0.67 -12.51 -8.58
C THR A 83 0.11 -11.11 -8.77
N GLU A 84 0.36 -10.55 -9.94
CA GLU A 84 -0.31 -9.37 -10.44
C GLU A 84 -1.34 -9.76 -11.50
N ALA A 85 -2.52 -9.17 -11.45
CA ALA A 85 -3.57 -9.43 -12.42
C ALA A 85 -4.24 -8.13 -12.86
N MET A 86 -4.34 -7.93 -14.16
CA MET A 86 -5.34 -7.08 -14.79
C MET A 86 -6.69 -7.78 -14.69
N LEU A 87 -7.61 -7.18 -13.94
CA LEU A 87 -8.98 -7.67 -13.81
C LEU A 87 -9.76 -7.38 -15.08
N ASN A 88 -10.77 -8.20 -15.38
CA ASN A 88 -11.55 -8.10 -16.61
C ASN A 88 -12.10 -6.68 -16.78
N HIS A 89 -11.68 -6.03 -17.86
CA HIS A 89 -12.17 -4.72 -18.25
C HIS A 89 -12.70 -4.81 -19.69
N ASP A 90 -13.93 -4.33 -19.88
CA ASP A 90 -14.56 -4.26 -21.19
C ASP A 90 -13.98 -3.07 -21.97
N LEU A 91 -13.28 -3.36 -23.07
CA LEU A 91 -12.76 -2.34 -23.99
C LEU A 91 -13.78 -1.95 -25.08
N GLY A 92 -14.91 -2.66 -25.12
CA GLY A 92 -15.98 -2.50 -26.11
C GLY A 92 -16.90 -3.73 -26.12
N PRO A 93 -17.92 -3.77 -27.00
CA PRO A 93 -18.84 -4.89 -27.09
C PRO A 93 -18.10 -6.21 -27.38
N GLY A 94 -18.08 -7.12 -26.41
CA GLY A 94 -17.49 -8.46 -26.55
C GLY A 94 -15.97 -8.57 -26.45
N VAL A 95 -15.24 -7.47 -26.19
CA VAL A 95 -13.77 -7.50 -26.05
C VAL A 95 -13.38 -7.30 -24.59
N GLN A 96 -13.02 -8.41 -23.93
CA GLN A 96 -12.48 -8.41 -22.57
C GLN A 96 -10.97 -8.60 -22.62
N ARG A 97 -10.25 -7.74 -21.88
CA ARG A 97 -8.82 -7.92 -21.66
C ARG A 97 -8.59 -8.35 -20.22
N SER A 98 -7.83 -9.43 -20.07
CA SER A 98 -7.33 -9.91 -18.78
C SER A 98 -5.90 -10.38 -18.98
N HIS A 99 -5.07 -10.18 -17.95
CA HIS A 99 -3.67 -10.56 -17.99
C HIS A 99 -3.23 -10.86 -16.57
N THR A 100 -2.59 -12.00 -16.34
CA THR A 100 -2.05 -12.36 -15.02
C THR A 100 -0.57 -12.69 -15.17
N SER A 101 0.24 -12.10 -14.30
CA SER A 101 1.67 -12.29 -14.24
C SER A 101 2.07 -12.80 -12.86
N LYS A 102 2.92 -13.83 -12.82
CA LYS A 102 3.48 -14.34 -11.57
C LYS A 102 4.76 -13.57 -11.26
N LEU A 103 4.83 -12.98 -10.08
CA LEU A 103 6.05 -12.32 -9.60
C LEU A 103 7.04 -13.35 -9.08
N PHE A 104 6.55 -14.29 -8.27
CA PHE A 104 7.30 -15.45 -7.80
C PHE A 104 6.33 -16.53 -7.30
N GLY A 105 6.86 -17.74 -7.16
CA GLY A 105 6.23 -18.84 -6.45
C GLY A 105 7.29 -19.75 -5.87
N VAL A 106 7.32 -19.89 -4.55
CA VAL A 106 8.27 -20.76 -3.83
C VAL A 106 7.50 -21.71 -2.93
N ALA A 107 7.92 -22.96 -2.86
CA ALA A 107 7.24 -23.97 -2.07
C ALA A 107 8.25 -24.70 -1.17
N THR A 108 7.75 -25.19 -0.03
CA THR A 108 8.47 -26.12 0.85
C THR A 108 7.54 -27.22 1.30
N ASN A 109 8.08 -28.40 1.56
CA ASN A 109 7.35 -29.48 2.19
C ASN A 109 7.51 -29.31 3.71
N LEU A 110 6.40 -29.23 4.43
CA LEU A 110 6.36 -29.13 5.89
C LEU A 110 6.30 -30.52 6.54
N TRP A 111 5.75 -31.49 5.81
CA TRP A 111 5.70 -32.88 6.21
C TRP A 111 5.62 -33.78 4.99
N GLU A 112 6.27 -34.93 5.08
CA GLU A 112 6.21 -36.01 4.11
C GLU A 112 5.98 -37.32 4.85
N LYS A 113 5.15 -38.19 4.27
CA LYS A 113 4.83 -39.49 4.85
C LYS A 113 6.05 -40.40 4.80
N GLY A 114 6.68 -40.58 5.95
CA GLY A 114 7.71 -41.60 6.19
C GLY A 114 7.13 -42.89 6.77
N GLN A 115 7.98 -43.91 6.93
CA GLN A 115 7.59 -45.19 7.57
C GLN A 115 7.16 -44.99 9.04
N ASP A 116 7.85 -44.12 9.78
CA ASP A 116 7.58 -43.85 11.20
C ASP A 116 6.81 -42.55 11.46
N ASN A 117 6.48 -41.79 10.41
CA ASN A 117 5.93 -40.43 10.52
C ASN A 117 4.54 -40.33 9.86
N GLU A 118 3.61 -41.19 10.29
CA GLU A 118 2.22 -41.21 9.80
C GLU A 118 1.30 -40.31 10.64
N LEU A 119 0.45 -39.53 9.97
CA LEU A 119 -0.55 -38.70 10.64
C LEU A 119 -1.61 -39.55 11.34
N GLN A 120 -1.59 -39.54 12.67
CA GLN A 120 -2.60 -40.16 13.51
C GLN A 120 -3.97 -39.50 13.31
N PRO A 121 -5.07 -40.26 13.12
CA PRO A 121 -6.40 -39.72 13.01
C PRO A 121 -6.83 -38.94 14.26
N MET A 122 -7.63 -37.89 14.07
CA MET A 122 -8.18 -37.06 15.16
C MET A 122 -7.11 -36.34 16.00
N ALA A 123 -5.86 -36.30 15.53
CA ALA A 123 -4.80 -35.51 16.13
C ALA A 123 -4.71 -34.13 15.46
N THR A 124 -4.21 -33.16 16.22
CA THR A 124 -3.90 -31.82 15.73
C THR A 124 -2.39 -31.65 15.67
N TYR A 125 -1.88 -31.32 14.48
CA TYR A 125 -0.47 -31.05 14.23
C TYR A 125 -0.24 -29.56 13.98
N LYS A 126 0.92 -29.07 14.38
CA LYS A 126 1.39 -27.71 14.10
C LYS A 126 2.73 -27.79 13.38
N PHE A 127 2.79 -27.23 12.19
CA PHE A 127 4.01 -27.18 11.39
C PHE A 127 4.59 -25.77 11.33
N LEU A 128 5.92 -25.70 11.42
CA LEU A 128 6.68 -24.46 11.50
C LEU A 128 7.20 -24.06 10.11
N PHE A 129 7.30 -22.77 9.89
CA PHE A 129 7.94 -22.23 8.70
C PHE A 129 8.50 -20.84 8.98
N THR A 130 9.57 -20.50 8.29
CA THR A 130 10.11 -19.15 8.24
C THR A 130 10.35 -18.79 6.79
N ILE A 131 9.85 -17.63 6.35
CA ILE A 131 10.12 -17.10 5.02
C ILE A 131 10.89 -15.79 5.16
N GLN A 132 11.95 -15.65 4.36
CA GLN A 132 12.70 -14.41 4.19
C GLN A 132 12.35 -13.77 2.85
N MET A 133 11.84 -12.54 2.89
CA MET A 133 11.70 -11.71 1.71
C MET A 133 13.06 -11.23 1.21
N PRO A 134 13.31 -11.20 -0.11
CA PRO A 134 14.54 -10.63 -0.64
C PRO A 134 14.53 -9.10 -0.48
N MET A 135 15.70 -8.48 -0.63
CA MET A 135 15.87 -7.01 -0.70
C MET A 135 15.47 -6.48 -2.09
N VAL A 136 14.26 -6.83 -2.53
CA VAL A 136 13.69 -6.42 -3.82
C VAL A 136 12.31 -5.79 -3.58
N GLN A 137 12.07 -4.63 -4.19
CA GLN A 137 10.77 -3.97 -4.19
C GLN A 137 9.84 -4.61 -5.19
N PHE A 138 8.87 -5.34 -4.68
CA PHE A 138 7.74 -5.80 -5.45
C PHE A 138 6.53 -4.86 -5.28
N PRO A 139 5.50 -4.96 -6.13
CA PRO A 139 4.32 -4.10 -6.02
C PRO A 139 3.56 -4.28 -4.71
N PRO A 140 2.99 -3.21 -4.14
CA PRO A 140 2.17 -3.31 -2.94
C PRO A 140 1.01 -4.28 -3.14
N SER A 141 0.60 -4.97 -2.08
CA SER A 141 -0.70 -5.63 -2.02
C SER A 141 -1.79 -4.58 -2.22
N VAL A 142 -2.49 -4.65 -3.35
CA VAL A 142 -3.52 -3.68 -3.74
C VAL A 142 -4.68 -4.42 -4.38
N GLU A 143 -5.89 -4.04 -3.96
CA GLU A 143 -7.14 -4.40 -4.62
C GLU A 143 -7.75 -3.14 -5.24
N HIS A 144 -7.53 -2.99 -6.54
CA HIS A 144 -8.03 -1.90 -7.35
C HIS A 144 -9.11 -2.41 -8.31
N GLN A 145 -9.99 -1.52 -8.79
CA GLN A 145 -11.10 -1.89 -9.67
C GLN A 145 -10.66 -2.66 -10.93
N TYR A 146 -9.48 -2.36 -11.46
CA TYR A 146 -8.95 -2.95 -12.69
C TYR A 146 -7.66 -3.75 -12.50
N TYR A 147 -7.14 -3.81 -11.26
CA TYR A 147 -5.83 -4.39 -10.98
C TYR A 147 -5.81 -5.01 -9.60
N ARG A 148 -5.16 -6.16 -9.48
CA ARG A 148 -4.93 -6.81 -8.19
C ARG A 148 -3.49 -7.28 -8.11
N CYS A 149 -2.78 -6.89 -7.05
CA CYS A 149 -1.54 -7.54 -6.65
C CYS A 149 -1.80 -8.27 -5.34
N SER A 150 -1.55 -9.58 -5.30
CA SER A 150 -1.81 -10.40 -4.12
C SER A 150 -0.64 -11.31 -3.79
N TYR A 151 -0.30 -11.36 -2.51
CA TYR A 151 0.68 -12.28 -1.93
C TYR A 151 -0.09 -13.28 -1.07
N LYS A 152 0.10 -14.57 -1.35
CA LYS A 152 -0.70 -15.63 -0.74
C LYS A 152 0.20 -16.75 -0.27
N LEU A 153 -0.02 -17.15 0.97
CA LEU A 153 0.51 -18.38 1.52
C LEU A 153 -0.59 -19.45 1.44
N THR A 154 -0.32 -20.56 0.79
CA THR A 154 -1.29 -21.64 0.57
C THR A 154 -0.71 -22.96 1.04
N ALA A 155 -1.39 -23.63 1.95
CA ALA A 155 -1.04 -24.96 2.42
C ALA A 155 -1.89 -26.00 1.69
N TYR A 156 -1.25 -27.07 1.24
CA TYR A 156 -1.87 -28.20 0.54
C TYR A 156 -1.54 -29.49 1.29
N LEU A 157 -2.56 -30.25 1.66
CA LEU A 157 -2.42 -31.63 2.10
C LEU A 157 -2.78 -32.53 0.93
N ASP A 158 -1.74 -33.05 0.26
CA ASP A 158 -1.91 -33.85 -0.94
C ASP A 158 -2.20 -35.31 -0.58
N PRO A 159 -3.28 -35.91 -1.09
CA PRO A 159 -3.54 -37.34 -0.95
C PRO A 159 -2.53 -38.13 -1.79
N SER A 160 -2.35 -39.41 -1.49
CA SER A 160 -1.58 -40.30 -2.35
C SER A 160 -2.14 -40.28 -3.77
N LEU A 161 -1.23 -40.19 -4.76
CA LEU A 161 -1.53 -40.11 -6.19
C LEU A 161 -2.49 -41.21 -6.67
N ALA A 162 -2.53 -42.35 -5.96
CA ALA A 162 -3.44 -43.46 -6.22
C ALA A 162 -4.94 -43.10 -6.07
N TYR A 163 -5.28 -42.08 -5.30
CA TYR A 163 -6.68 -41.83 -4.89
C TYR A 163 -7.41 -40.75 -5.70
N LYS A 164 -6.75 -39.98 -6.58
CA LYS A 164 -7.36 -38.87 -7.35
C LYS A 164 -8.27 -37.93 -6.51
N GLU A 165 -8.02 -37.83 -5.21
CA GLU A 165 -8.80 -36.99 -4.30
C GLU A 165 -8.32 -35.53 -4.41
N VAL A 166 -9.23 -34.57 -4.20
CA VAL A 166 -8.87 -33.14 -4.19
C VAL A 166 -8.06 -32.85 -2.92
N PRO A 167 -6.89 -32.19 -3.02
CA PRO A 167 -6.10 -31.87 -1.83
C PRO A 167 -6.89 -30.94 -0.91
N VAL A 168 -6.77 -31.18 0.39
CA VAL A 168 -7.29 -30.23 1.38
C VAL A 168 -6.38 -29.02 1.34
N MET A 169 -6.97 -27.82 1.20
CA MET A 169 -6.19 -26.59 1.07
C MET A 169 -6.71 -25.47 1.96
N ALA A 170 -5.80 -24.62 2.42
CA ALA A 170 -6.11 -23.38 3.10
C ALA A 170 -5.14 -22.29 2.63
N HIS A 171 -5.58 -21.04 2.62
CA HIS A 171 -4.73 -19.92 2.25
C HIS A 171 -4.89 -18.74 3.21
N THR A 172 -3.87 -17.89 3.24
CA THR A 172 -3.88 -16.62 3.96
C THR A 172 -3.14 -15.58 3.13
N CYS A 173 -3.68 -14.37 3.10
CA CYS A 173 -3.08 -13.25 2.39
C CYS A 173 -1.97 -12.63 3.24
N VAL A 174 -0.89 -12.24 2.57
CA VAL A 174 0.21 -11.47 3.15
C VAL A 174 0.09 -10.05 2.60
N ASN A 175 0.08 -9.04 3.47
CA ASN A 175 0.02 -7.65 3.03
C ASN A 175 1.44 -7.14 2.83
N TYR A 176 1.85 -7.02 1.58
CA TYR A 176 3.17 -6.52 1.22
C TYR A 176 3.08 -5.01 0.94
N ILE A 177 4.05 -4.26 1.46
CA ILE A 177 4.22 -2.83 1.24
C ILE A 177 5.68 -2.57 0.84
N PRO A 178 5.93 -1.91 -0.31
CA PRO A 178 7.26 -1.50 -0.72
C PRO A 178 7.81 -0.39 0.19
N LEU A 179 9.12 -0.16 0.15
CA LEU A 179 9.81 0.92 0.86
C LEU A 179 10.04 2.09 -0.10
N ILE A 180 9.07 3.02 -0.15
CA ILE A 180 9.12 4.20 -0.98
C ILE A 180 9.48 5.38 -0.09
N GLU A 181 10.70 5.87 -0.28
CA GLU A 181 11.25 7.00 0.47
C GLU A 181 10.45 8.28 0.19
N THR A 182 10.39 9.15 1.21
CA THR A 182 9.88 10.51 1.05
C THR A 182 10.91 11.54 1.53
N LYS A 183 10.96 12.68 0.84
CA LYS A 183 11.92 13.76 1.05
C LYS A 183 11.20 15.09 1.20
N LEU A 184 11.78 15.96 2.04
CA LEU A 184 11.42 17.37 2.08
C LEU A 184 12.24 18.15 1.04
N LEU A 185 11.63 19.18 0.47
CA LEU A 185 12.35 20.09 -0.40
C LEU A 185 13.24 21.00 0.46
N LYS A 186 14.50 21.16 0.05
CA LYS A 186 15.41 22.13 0.68
C LYS A 186 14.95 23.57 0.51
N SER A 187 14.25 23.84 -0.60
CA SER A 187 13.71 25.14 -0.96
C SER A 187 12.28 24.97 -1.48
N PRO A 188 11.35 25.90 -1.20
CA PRO A 188 9.98 25.79 -1.67
C PRO A 188 9.89 25.77 -3.20
N LEU A 189 9.13 24.83 -3.74
CA LEU A 189 8.84 24.74 -5.18
C LEU A 189 7.77 25.77 -5.54
N THR A 190 8.07 26.68 -6.46
CA THR A 190 7.08 27.62 -7.00
C THR A 190 6.46 27.05 -8.26
N LEU A 191 5.14 26.89 -8.27
CA LEU A 191 4.41 26.31 -9.39
C LEU A 191 4.13 27.36 -10.48
N THR A 192 4.13 26.90 -11.73
CA THR A 192 3.74 27.72 -12.88
C THR A 192 2.26 27.53 -13.19
N ASP A 193 1.57 28.62 -13.50
CA ASP A 193 0.18 28.57 -13.93
C ASP A 193 0.06 27.95 -15.34
N VAL A 194 -0.69 26.85 -15.43
CA VAL A 194 -0.93 26.08 -16.64
C VAL A 194 -1.86 26.84 -17.59
N LYS A 195 -2.88 27.55 -17.07
CA LYS A 195 -3.83 28.30 -17.90
C LYS A 195 -3.15 29.45 -18.64
N ARG A 196 -2.21 30.14 -17.99
CA ARG A 196 -1.41 31.20 -18.63
C ARG A 196 -0.56 30.71 -19.81
N ARG A 197 -0.19 29.42 -19.86
CA ARG A 197 0.49 28.82 -21.02
C ARG A 197 -0.45 28.57 -22.19
N MET A 198 -1.74 28.31 -21.93
CA MET A 198 -2.73 28.02 -22.97
C MET A 198 -3.41 29.28 -23.51
N ILE A 199 -3.52 30.34 -22.70
CA ILE A 199 -4.15 31.61 -23.09
C ILE A 199 -3.05 32.63 -23.41
N LEU A 200 -2.46 32.52 -24.60
CA LEU A 200 -1.57 33.53 -25.16
C LEU A 200 -2.31 34.67 -25.86
N GLN A 201 -3.65 34.63 -25.95
CA GLN A 201 -4.47 35.64 -26.62
C GLN A 201 -5.72 35.97 -25.78
N ASP A 202 -5.88 37.27 -25.51
CA ASP A 202 -7.15 38.00 -25.28
C ASP A 202 -7.80 38.23 -23.91
N LEU A 203 -7.35 37.67 -22.78
CA LEU A 203 -7.87 38.11 -21.46
C LEU A 203 -6.74 38.34 -20.46
N ARG A 204 -6.21 39.58 -20.41
CA ARG A 204 -5.37 40.02 -19.28
C ARG A 204 -6.24 40.08 -18.03
N LEU A 205 -6.31 38.97 -17.30
CA LEU A 205 -6.81 38.98 -15.94
C LEU A 205 -5.87 39.86 -15.10
N ASN A 206 -6.42 40.86 -14.40
CA ASN A 206 -5.66 41.78 -13.55
C ASN A 206 -5.13 41.11 -12.26
N ILE A 207 -5.44 39.83 -12.05
CA ILE A 207 -5.02 39.06 -10.89
C ILE A 207 -3.93 38.10 -11.35
N SER A 208 -2.83 38.07 -10.62
CA SER A 208 -1.80 37.05 -10.73
C SER A 208 -1.77 36.20 -9.48
N ALA A 209 -1.58 34.89 -9.63
CA ALA A 209 -1.39 33.98 -8.51
C ALA A 209 -0.07 33.22 -8.65
N THR A 210 0.57 32.94 -7.51
CA THR A 210 1.74 32.08 -7.41
C THR A 210 1.53 31.13 -6.25
N VAL A 211 1.92 29.86 -6.43
CA VAL A 211 1.76 28.82 -5.42
C VAL A 211 3.13 28.28 -5.07
N LYS A 212 3.42 28.18 -3.77
CA LYS A 212 4.64 27.57 -3.24
C LYS A 212 4.30 26.32 -2.43
N LEU A 213 5.01 25.23 -2.72
CA LEU A 213 4.94 23.96 -1.99
C LEU A 213 6.26 23.70 -1.27
N TYR A 214 6.20 23.13 -0.07
CA TYR A 214 7.39 22.75 0.71
C TYR A 214 7.73 21.25 0.60
N ALA A 215 6.83 20.47 -0.01
CA ALA A 215 7.01 19.07 -0.29
C ALA A 215 6.28 18.67 -1.57
N VAL A 216 6.78 17.64 -2.25
CA VAL A 216 6.10 16.93 -3.34
C VAL A 216 5.99 15.43 -3.07
N GLU A 217 6.57 14.98 -1.96
CA GLU A 217 6.56 13.61 -1.49
C GLU A 217 5.89 13.58 -0.11
N TYR A 218 4.91 12.70 0.04
CA TYR A 218 4.01 12.61 1.19
C TYR A 218 3.78 11.15 1.55
N VAL A 219 3.40 10.89 2.79
CA VAL A 219 2.86 9.58 3.20
C VAL A 219 1.34 9.68 3.27
N ALA A 220 0.62 8.57 3.12
CA ALA A 220 -0.82 8.54 3.35
C ALA A 220 -1.14 9.06 4.77
N GLY A 221 -2.18 9.88 4.92
CA GLY A 221 -2.49 10.60 6.16
C GLY A 221 -1.79 11.95 6.34
N ASP A 222 -0.80 12.29 5.50
CA ASP A 222 -0.12 13.59 5.57
C ASP A 222 -1.05 14.76 5.21
N VAL A 223 -0.64 15.96 5.62
CA VAL A 223 -1.27 17.22 5.20
C VAL A 223 -0.39 17.92 4.16
N ILE A 224 -0.95 18.12 2.96
CA ILE A 224 -0.35 18.97 1.93
C ILE A 224 -0.55 20.42 2.33
N GLN A 225 0.53 21.18 2.48
CA GLN A 225 0.50 22.61 2.76
C GLN A 225 1.02 23.41 1.55
N ALA A 226 0.30 24.47 1.19
CA ALA A 226 0.69 25.38 0.12
C ALA A 226 0.56 26.84 0.55
N THR A 227 1.54 27.65 0.18
CA THR A 227 1.48 29.11 0.31
C THR A 227 1.04 29.72 -1.02
N ILE A 228 -0.05 30.46 -1.01
CA ILE A 228 -0.62 31.09 -2.21
C ILE A 228 -0.46 32.59 -2.08
N ARG A 229 0.28 33.18 -3.01
CA ARG A 229 0.39 34.65 -3.12
C ARG A 229 -0.41 35.11 -4.32
N VAL A 230 -1.39 35.96 -4.06
CA VAL A 230 -2.23 36.59 -5.08
C VAL A 230 -1.89 38.08 -5.13
N THR A 231 -1.67 38.62 -6.33
CA THR A 231 -1.31 40.02 -6.55
C THR A 231 -2.26 40.63 -7.57
N ASP A 232 -2.87 41.74 -7.20
CA ASP A 232 -3.67 42.57 -8.11
C ASP A 232 -2.74 43.56 -8.83
N MET A 233 -2.72 43.51 -10.16
CA MET A 233 -1.74 44.20 -11.02
C MET A 233 -2.22 45.54 -11.60
N HIS A 234 -3.42 46.07 -11.30
CA HIS A 234 -3.75 47.44 -11.75
C HIS A 234 -4.82 48.23 -10.97
N ARG A 235 -4.50 49.52 -10.80
CA ARG A 235 -5.22 50.61 -10.12
C ARG A 235 -6.12 51.45 -11.05
N ASN A 236 -6.85 50.85 -11.99
CA ASN A 236 -7.64 51.67 -12.92
C ASN A 236 -8.92 52.22 -12.24
N LYS A 237 -8.99 53.56 -12.09
CA LYS A 237 -10.09 54.35 -11.49
C LYS A 237 -11.46 54.22 -12.21
N ASN A 238 -11.64 53.26 -13.12
CA ASN A 238 -12.92 52.99 -13.74
C ASN A 238 -13.69 51.96 -12.92
N LYS A 239 -14.64 52.47 -12.14
CA LYS A 239 -15.46 51.80 -11.11
C LYS A 239 -16.39 50.67 -11.58
N ASN A 240 -16.26 50.16 -12.81
CA ASN A 240 -17.21 49.18 -13.32
C ASN A 240 -16.55 47.79 -13.41
N ARG A 241 -16.66 47.04 -12.31
CA ARG A 241 -16.41 45.58 -12.16
C ARG A 241 -14.96 45.10 -11.96
N SER A 242 -14.21 45.73 -11.06
CA SER A 242 -13.00 45.11 -10.51
C SER A 242 -13.37 43.88 -9.66
N LEU A 243 -12.84 42.71 -10.01
CA LEU A 243 -12.76 41.58 -9.09
C LEU A 243 -12.01 42.05 -7.84
N THR A 244 -12.61 41.93 -6.66
CA THR A 244 -11.86 42.22 -5.43
C THR A 244 -11.16 40.94 -4.99
N LEU A 245 -9.96 41.05 -4.42
CA LEU A 245 -9.22 39.91 -3.84
C LEU A 245 -10.05 39.13 -2.80
N ASN A 246 -11.13 39.72 -2.29
CA ASN A 246 -12.05 39.12 -1.32
C ASN A 246 -13.05 38.13 -1.95
N ASP A 247 -13.17 38.12 -3.28
CA ASP A 247 -14.07 37.24 -4.03
C ASP A 247 -13.30 36.06 -4.63
N LEU A 248 -12.27 35.57 -3.93
CA LEU A 248 -11.44 34.47 -4.41
C LEU A 248 -11.50 33.26 -3.48
N SER A 249 -11.48 32.08 -4.09
CA SER A 249 -11.39 30.81 -3.40
C SER A 249 -10.38 29.92 -4.09
N VAL A 250 -9.76 29.06 -3.29
CA VAL A 250 -8.74 28.11 -3.73
C VAL A 250 -9.26 26.73 -3.48
N THR A 251 -9.30 25.89 -4.52
CA THR A 251 -9.56 24.46 -4.38
C THR A 251 -8.28 23.69 -4.59
N MET A 252 -7.90 22.88 -3.60
CA MET A 252 -6.86 21.88 -3.71
C MET A 252 -7.53 20.54 -3.99
N SER A 253 -7.04 19.80 -4.98
CA SER A 253 -7.57 18.49 -5.34
C SER A 253 -6.44 17.53 -5.70
N VAL A 254 -6.47 16.32 -5.16
CA VAL A 254 -5.52 15.26 -5.48
C VAL A 254 -6.24 14.20 -6.29
N PHE A 255 -5.63 13.90 -7.43
CA PHE A 255 -6.10 12.91 -8.38
C PHE A 255 -5.18 11.70 -8.37
N GLN A 256 -5.77 10.52 -8.20
CA GLN A 256 -5.12 9.24 -8.43
C GLN A 256 -5.27 8.86 -9.89
N ILE A 257 -4.15 8.67 -10.56
CA ILE A 257 -4.05 8.34 -11.99
C ILE A 257 -3.60 6.89 -12.08
N SER A 258 -4.48 6.03 -12.59
CA SER A 258 -4.20 4.61 -12.83
C SER A 258 -4.05 4.37 -14.32
N LYS A 259 -2.93 3.74 -14.72
CA LYS A 259 -2.57 3.55 -16.13
C LYS A 259 -2.05 2.13 -16.34
N PHE A 260 -2.53 1.42 -17.36
CA PHE A 260 -1.91 0.16 -17.78
C PHE A 260 -0.61 0.51 -18.50
N ASN A 261 0.47 -0.17 -18.16
CA ASN A 261 1.78 0.17 -18.73
C ASN A 261 1.89 -0.15 -20.22
N SER A 262 1.00 -1.00 -20.75
CA SER A 262 0.86 -1.27 -22.18
C SER A 262 0.13 -0.17 -22.95
N ASP A 263 -0.56 0.73 -22.26
CA ASP A 263 -1.45 1.70 -22.87
C ASP A 263 -0.85 3.09 -22.75
N ASP A 264 -1.14 4.00 -23.68
CA ASP A 264 -0.59 5.36 -23.62
C ASP A 264 -1.35 6.27 -22.67
N LYS A 265 -2.67 6.08 -22.58
CA LYS A 265 -3.59 6.92 -21.82
C LYS A 265 -3.92 6.29 -20.45
N PRO A 266 -4.17 7.12 -19.42
CA PRO A 266 -4.65 6.61 -18.14
C PRO A 266 -6.06 6.01 -18.31
N ILE A 267 -6.31 4.91 -17.61
CA ILE A 267 -7.60 4.21 -17.60
C ILE A 267 -8.57 4.94 -16.68
N LEU A 268 -8.06 5.41 -15.53
CA LEU A 268 -8.85 6.01 -14.47
C LEU A 268 -8.12 7.22 -13.93
N ASN A 269 -8.88 8.30 -13.77
CA ASN A 269 -8.45 9.50 -13.06
C ASN A 269 -9.47 9.78 -11.95
N LYS A 270 -9.16 9.34 -10.73
CA LYS A 270 -10.07 9.38 -9.58
C LYS A 270 -9.70 10.53 -8.65
N LEU A 271 -10.66 11.41 -8.33
CA LEU A 271 -10.48 12.39 -7.27
C LEU A 271 -10.45 11.66 -5.93
N VAL A 272 -9.34 11.79 -5.19
CA VAL A 272 -9.14 11.08 -3.90
C VAL A 272 -9.12 12.02 -2.70
N ALA A 273 -8.82 13.30 -2.89
CA ALA A 273 -8.92 14.31 -1.84
C ALA A 273 -9.27 15.67 -2.46
N THR A 274 -10.11 16.45 -1.80
CA THR A 274 -10.40 17.82 -2.22
C THR A 274 -10.75 18.72 -1.04
N ARG A 275 -10.32 19.97 -1.09
CA ARG A 275 -10.68 20.99 -0.09
C ARG A 275 -10.68 22.37 -0.72
N THR A 276 -11.72 23.15 -0.40
CA THR A 276 -11.86 24.52 -0.88
C THR A 276 -11.70 25.50 0.29
N HIS A 277 -10.88 26.52 0.08
CA HIS A 277 -10.56 27.58 1.03
C HIS A 277 -11.05 28.91 0.47
N ILE A 278 -11.84 29.65 1.25
CA ILE A 278 -12.26 31.01 0.89
C ILE A 278 -11.18 31.97 1.38
N LEU A 279 -10.61 32.77 0.48
CA LEU A 279 -9.54 33.70 0.81
C LEU A 279 -10.11 34.89 1.58
N LYS A 280 -9.71 35.03 2.85
CA LYS A 280 -10.09 36.17 3.69
C LYS A 280 -9.10 37.30 3.50
N ASN A 281 -9.56 38.54 3.44
CA ASN A 281 -8.72 39.71 3.24
C ASN A 281 -7.59 39.80 4.28
N ASN A 282 -6.35 39.57 3.87
CA ASN A 282 -5.18 39.73 4.72
C ASN A 282 -4.16 40.61 3.98
N ARG A 283 -4.36 41.93 4.06
CA ARG A 283 -3.52 42.90 3.36
C ARG A 283 -2.19 43.04 4.12
N GLN A 284 -1.12 42.49 3.56
CA GLN A 284 0.23 42.87 3.92
C GLN A 284 0.76 43.81 2.84
N ARG A 285 1.08 45.05 3.22
CA ARG A 285 1.83 45.95 2.35
C ARG A 285 3.26 45.39 2.31
N VAL A 286 3.70 44.97 1.13
CA VAL A 286 5.11 44.63 0.91
C VAL A 286 5.86 45.93 0.63
N ASP A 287 6.99 46.12 1.30
CA ASP A 287 7.76 47.37 1.36
C ASP A 287 8.16 47.96 -0.02
N ASN A 288 8.10 49.28 -0.07
CA ASN A 288 8.82 50.24 -0.92
C ASN A 288 8.73 50.20 -2.45
N THR A 289 7.83 49.43 -3.06
CA THR A 289 7.30 49.74 -4.40
C THR A 289 5.81 50.01 -4.30
N GLN A 290 5.44 51.30 -4.28
CA GLN A 290 4.06 51.76 -4.41
C GLN A 290 3.48 51.26 -5.74
N ASP A 291 2.72 50.16 -5.75
CA ASP A 291 1.45 50.05 -6.52
C ASP A 291 0.80 48.65 -6.54
N ASP A 292 1.46 47.58 -6.07
CA ASP A 292 0.87 46.22 -6.08
C ASP A 292 0.32 45.78 -4.70
N THR A 293 -0.98 45.55 -4.59
CA THR A 293 -1.56 44.88 -3.41
C THR A 293 -1.44 43.36 -3.55
N SER A 294 -0.52 42.77 -2.79
CA SER A 294 -0.40 41.31 -2.68
C SER A 294 -0.95 40.76 -1.35
N GLN A 295 -1.56 39.58 -1.40
CA GLN A 295 -2.01 38.83 -0.23
C GLN A 295 -1.38 37.45 -0.22
N ILE A 296 -1.01 36.97 0.97
CA ILE A 296 -0.43 35.64 1.18
C ILE A 296 -1.38 34.82 2.04
N HIS A 297 -1.70 33.62 1.56
CA HIS A 297 -2.60 32.68 2.21
C HIS A 297 -1.91 31.34 2.40
N GLN A 298 -2.09 30.73 3.57
CA GLN A 298 -1.69 29.35 3.81
C GLN A 298 -2.93 28.47 3.67
N VAL A 299 -2.84 27.45 2.81
CA VAL A 299 -3.91 26.49 2.59
C VAL A 299 -3.39 25.08 2.85
N GLN A 300 -4.30 24.19 3.23
CA GLN A 300 -3.97 22.82 3.57
C GLN A 300 -4.99 21.82 3.03
N LEU A 301 -4.54 20.60 2.76
CA LEU A 301 -5.37 19.48 2.33
C LEU A 301 -4.88 18.21 3.04
N GLU A 302 -5.76 17.57 3.79
CA GLU A 302 -5.51 16.28 4.45
C GLU A 302 -5.64 15.14 3.43
N LEU A 303 -4.69 14.21 3.45
CA LEU A 303 -4.72 12.99 2.66
C LEU A 303 -5.35 11.85 3.45
N ASP A 304 -6.04 10.95 2.75
CA ASP A 304 -6.61 9.75 3.36
C ASP A 304 -5.48 8.76 3.76
N GLU A 305 -5.60 8.16 4.93
CA GLU A 305 -4.66 7.16 5.47
C GLU A 305 -4.67 5.85 4.66
N SER A 306 -5.79 5.57 4.00
CA SER A 306 -6.01 4.38 3.17
C SER A 306 -5.44 4.50 1.75
N LEU A 307 -4.81 5.64 1.41
CA LEU A 307 -4.24 5.83 0.08
C LEU A 307 -3.17 4.75 -0.22
N PRO A 308 -3.30 4.06 -1.37
CA PRO A 308 -2.25 3.18 -1.83
C PRO A 308 -0.99 3.99 -2.20
N PRO A 309 0.20 3.41 -2.05
CA PRO A 309 1.42 4.11 -2.40
C PRO A 309 1.58 4.25 -3.91
N SER A 310 2.34 5.26 -4.33
CA SER A 310 2.74 5.44 -5.72
C SER A 310 3.56 4.26 -6.21
N MET A 311 3.24 3.76 -7.40
CA MET A 311 3.84 2.55 -7.93
C MET A 311 4.02 2.70 -9.44
N GLU A 312 5.27 2.78 -9.88
CA GLU A 312 5.61 2.87 -11.31
C GLU A 312 6.36 1.65 -11.83
N PHE A 313 6.68 0.73 -10.93
CA PHE A 313 7.55 -0.39 -11.22
C PHE A 313 6.82 -1.72 -11.42
N SER A 314 5.50 -1.77 -11.23
CA SER A 314 4.69 -2.91 -11.66
C SER A 314 4.79 -3.12 -13.17
N GLU A 315 4.60 -4.34 -13.63
CA GLU A 315 4.53 -4.70 -15.04
C GLU A 315 3.20 -4.31 -15.65
N ILE A 316 2.10 -4.53 -14.93
CA ILE A 316 0.75 -4.41 -15.48
C ILE A 316 0.23 -2.98 -15.38
N MET A 317 0.32 -2.36 -14.20
CA MET A 317 -0.32 -1.07 -13.94
C MET A 317 0.61 -0.14 -13.19
N SER A 318 0.60 1.14 -13.53
CA SER A 318 1.19 2.20 -12.73
C SER A 318 0.10 3.00 -12.01
N LEU A 319 0.44 3.45 -10.81
CA LEU A 319 -0.38 4.26 -9.93
C LEU A 319 0.40 5.52 -9.55
N SER A 320 -0.06 6.67 -9.99
CA SER A 320 0.58 7.97 -9.75
C SER A 320 -0.43 8.99 -9.23
N TYR A 321 0.06 10.09 -8.68
CA TYR A 321 -0.78 11.12 -8.09
C TYR A 321 -0.45 12.51 -8.65
N LYS A 322 -1.49 13.32 -8.82
CA LYS A 322 -1.36 14.71 -9.28
C LYS A 322 -2.12 15.64 -8.35
N LEU A 323 -1.42 16.63 -7.82
CA LEU A 323 -2.01 17.75 -7.10
C LEU A 323 -2.43 18.82 -8.11
N VAL A 324 -3.68 19.24 -8.02
CA VAL A 324 -4.25 20.35 -8.78
C VAL A 324 -4.71 21.41 -7.80
N ILE A 325 -4.20 22.62 -7.96
CA ILE A 325 -4.59 23.79 -7.17
C ILE A 325 -5.22 24.79 -8.13
N SER A 326 -6.52 25.04 -7.96
CA SER A 326 -7.24 26.02 -8.77
C SER A 326 -7.62 27.25 -7.93
N VAL A 327 -7.42 28.43 -8.52
CA VAL A 327 -7.87 29.70 -7.96
C VAL A 327 -9.07 30.15 -8.78
N HIS A 328 -10.23 30.30 -8.17
CA HIS A 328 -11.46 30.69 -8.85
C HIS A 328 -12.13 31.86 -8.15
N LYS A 329 -13.06 32.52 -8.87
CA LYS A 329 -13.90 33.56 -8.30
C LYS A 329 -14.97 32.95 -7.40
N THR A 330 -15.02 33.38 -6.15
CA THR A 330 -16.12 33.09 -5.22
C THR A 330 -17.40 33.77 -5.71
N ILE A 331 -18.40 33.00 -6.12
CA ILE A 331 -19.75 33.53 -6.38
C ILE A 331 -20.51 33.52 -5.04
N VAL A 332 -20.37 34.58 -4.25
CA VAL A 332 -21.24 34.80 -3.11
C VAL A 332 -22.56 35.40 -3.61
N THR A 333 -23.63 34.61 -3.65
CA THR A 333 -24.97 35.18 -3.84
C THR A 333 -25.35 35.97 -2.59
N THR A 334 -25.10 37.28 -2.59
CA THR A 334 -25.64 38.14 -1.55
C THR A 334 -27.17 38.16 -1.69
N LYS A 335 -27.88 37.60 -0.71
CA LYS A 335 -29.32 37.81 -0.50
C LYS A 335 -29.58 39.31 -0.28
N LYS A 336 -29.67 40.08 -1.35
CA LYS A 336 -30.31 41.39 -1.33
C LYS A 336 -30.93 41.61 -2.71
N ASN A 337 -32.22 41.34 -2.76
CA ASN A 337 -33.15 41.70 -3.83
C ASN A 337 -32.83 41.11 -5.21
N ASN A 338 -33.25 39.87 -5.44
CA ASN A 338 -34.23 39.58 -6.49
C ASN A 338 -34.64 38.10 -6.46
N LYS A 339 -35.96 37.88 -6.53
CA LYS A 339 -36.61 36.57 -6.64
C LYS A 339 -36.28 35.93 -8.00
N LYS A 340 -35.09 35.36 -8.14
CA LYS A 340 -34.80 34.31 -9.13
C LYS A 340 -33.89 33.29 -8.45
N LEU A 341 -34.48 32.14 -8.15
CA LEU A 341 -33.78 30.94 -7.68
C LEU A 341 -32.72 30.54 -8.71
N LEU A 342 -31.49 31.00 -8.52
CA LEU A 342 -30.32 30.45 -9.20
C LEU A 342 -29.92 29.19 -8.42
N ASN A 343 -30.16 28.06 -9.07
CA ASN A 343 -29.88 26.71 -8.58
C ASN A 343 -28.48 26.61 -7.95
N VAL A 344 -28.45 26.05 -6.74
CA VAL A 344 -27.25 25.59 -6.02
C VAL A 344 -26.40 24.59 -6.86
N LYS A 345 -26.94 24.09 -7.98
CA LYS A 345 -26.22 23.28 -8.97
C LYS A 345 -25.05 24.01 -9.66
N ASN A 346 -24.99 25.34 -9.67
CA ASN A 346 -23.87 26.09 -10.27
C ASN A 346 -22.67 26.28 -9.32
N LEU A 347 -22.77 25.90 -8.05
CA LEU A 347 -21.62 25.78 -7.14
C LEU A 347 -20.84 24.46 -7.34
N LEU A 348 -21.40 23.53 -8.13
CA LEU A 348 -20.84 22.20 -8.37
C LEU A 348 -20.15 22.06 -9.74
N LEU A 349 -19.92 23.15 -10.47
CA LEU A 349 -19.16 23.16 -11.72
C LEU A 349 -17.87 23.99 -11.54
N PRO A 350 -16.77 23.38 -11.02
CA PRO A 350 -15.48 24.07 -10.85
C PRO A 350 -14.86 24.57 -12.17
N TRP A 351 -15.27 24.02 -13.32
CA TRP A 351 -14.40 24.00 -14.51
C TRP A 351 -14.51 25.25 -15.39
N THR A 352 -15.49 26.13 -15.19
CA THR A 352 -15.72 27.30 -16.07
C THR A 352 -15.24 28.63 -15.50
N ASN A 353 -14.85 28.70 -14.20
CA ASN A 353 -14.48 29.94 -13.52
C ASN A 353 -13.07 29.96 -12.90
N ASP A 354 -12.24 28.94 -13.16
CA ASP A 354 -10.86 28.91 -12.69
C ASP A 354 -10.04 30.03 -13.37
N LEU A 355 -9.53 30.97 -12.59
CA LEU A 355 -8.64 32.05 -13.05
C LEU A 355 -7.22 31.53 -13.28
N HIS A 356 -6.72 30.70 -12.37
CA HIS A 356 -5.41 30.08 -12.44
C HIS A 356 -5.50 28.60 -12.08
N ILE A 357 -4.73 27.75 -12.76
CA ILE A 357 -4.61 26.33 -12.44
C ILE A 357 -3.14 25.97 -12.35
N PHE A 358 -2.76 25.35 -11.23
CA PHE A 358 -1.43 24.82 -11.00
C PHE A 358 -1.53 23.31 -10.89
N GLU A 359 -0.67 22.61 -11.61
CA GLU A 359 -0.57 21.15 -11.54
C GLU A 359 0.83 20.74 -11.12
N GLN A 360 0.92 19.76 -10.22
CA GLN A 360 2.18 19.21 -9.75
C GLN A 360 2.04 17.71 -9.51
N PRO A 361 2.84 16.85 -10.17
CA PRO A 361 2.98 15.46 -9.77
C PRO A 361 3.45 15.34 -8.32
N ILE A 362 2.83 14.45 -7.56
CA ILE A 362 3.22 14.16 -6.18
C ILE A 362 3.42 12.65 -6.00
N ILE A 363 4.25 12.29 -5.03
CA ILE A 363 4.53 10.90 -4.66
C ILE A 363 3.90 10.62 -3.30
N ILE A 364 3.14 9.53 -3.23
CA ILE A 364 2.66 8.92 -1.98
C ILE A 364 3.60 7.77 -1.64
N GLY A 365 4.55 8.02 -0.74
CA GLY A 365 5.49 7.02 -0.25
C GLY A 365 4.96 6.24 0.95
N THR A 366 5.79 5.34 1.46
CA THR A 366 5.48 4.47 2.61
C THR A 366 6.42 4.68 3.77
N MET A 367 7.54 5.37 3.54
CA MET A 367 8.50 5.71 4.57
C MET A 367 8.37 7.18 4.96
N GLY A 368 8.46 7.44 6.27
CA GLY A 368 8.50 8.79 6.81
C GLY A 368 9.65 9.63 6.24
N ARG A 369 9.50 10.94 6.35
CA ARG A 369 10.43 11.93 5.77
C ARG A 369 11.84 11.73 6.32
N GLY A 370 12.81 11.58 5.44
CA GLY A 370 14.22 11.45 5.81
C GLY A 370 14.68 10.04 6.17
N ILE A 371 13.77 9.07 6.22
CA ILE A 371 14.15 7.65 6.34
C ILE A 371 14.66 7.17 4.98
N ARG A 372 15.80 6.48 4.98
CA ARG A 372 16.45 5.96 3.78
C ARG A 372 16.49 4.44 3.82
N THR A 373 16.30 3.87 2.65
CA THR A 373 16.57 2.46 2.36
C THR A 373 18.07 2.25 2.21
N GLY A 374 18.54 1.03 2.52
CA GLY A 374 19.92 0.65 2.26
C GLY A 374 20.19 0.60 0.75
N GLY A 375 21.43 0.86 0.34
CA GLY A 375 21.83 0.91 -1.08
C GLY A 375 21.67 -0.40 -1.85
N GLU A 376 21.35 -1.50 -1.18
CA GLU A 376 21.11 -2.83 -1.75
C GLU A 376 19.67 -3.04 -2.24
N LEU A 377 18.77 -2.07 -2.01
CA LEU A 377 17.37 -2.19 -2.38
C LEU A 377 17.16 -1.94 -3.88
N ASP A 378 16.87 -3.01 -4.62
CA ASP A 378 16.55 -2.93 -6.04
C ASP A 378 15.04 -3.08 -6.30
N VAL A 379 14.60 -2.62 -7.47
CA VAL A 379 13.21 -2.72 -7.91
C VAL A 379 13.05 -3.93 -8.84
N TYR A 380 11.98 -4.71 -8.67
CA TYR A 380 11.83 -5.97 -9.41
C TYR A 380 11.83 -5.81 -10.94
N SER A 381 11.33 -4.68 -11.45
CA SER A 381 11.30 -4.37 -12.89
C SER A 381 12.69 -4.23 -13.52
N LYS A 382 13.73 -3.93 -12.72
CA LYS A 382 15.13 -3.92 -13.15
C LYS A 382 15.55 -5.31 -13.64
N TYR A 383 15.16 -6.35 -12.91
CA TYR A 383 15.54 -7.72 -13.21
C TYR A 383 14.86 -8.28 -14.47
N LYS A 384 13.70 -7.73 -14.88
CA LYS A 384 13.08 -8.11 -16.17
C LYS A 384 13.82 -7.58 -17.38
N ARG A 385 14.61 -6.52 -17.21
CA ARG A 385 15.38 -5.88 -18.29
C ARG A 385 16.80 -6.45 -18.41
N THR A 386 17.18 -7.34 -17.50
CA THR A 386 18.51 -7.94 -17.41
C THR A 386 18.38 -9.45 -17.46
N ASP A 387 19.45 -10.15 -17.86
CA ASP A 387 19.49 -11.62 -17.80
C ASP A 387 19.63 -12.17 -16.36
N ASN A 388 19.73 -11.28 -15.35
CA ASN A 388 19.84 -11.67 -13.96
C ASN A 388 18.48 -12.17 -13.42
N PRO A 389 18.44 -13.36 -12.82
CA PRO A 389 17.20 -13.88 -12.23
C PRO A 389 16.74 -13.00 -11.07
N ILE A 390 15.42 -12.81 -10.96
CA ILE A 390 14.82 -12.07 -9.84
C ILE A 390 15.11 -12.84 -8.54
N PRO A 391 15.66 -12.21 -7.50
CA PRO A 391 15.74 -12.83 -6.18
C PRO A 391 14.36 -13.20 -5.67
N HIS A 392 14.18 -14.45 -5.23
CA HIS A 392 12.92 -14.96 -4.71
C HIS A 392 12.95 -15.07 -3.18
N PRO A 393 11.78 -15.10 -2.52
CA PRO A 393 11.70 -15.42 -1.10
C PRO A 393 12.29 -16.80 -0.81
N LYS A 394 12.89 -16.97 0.35
CA LYS A 394 13.52 -18.23 0.77
C LYS A 394 12.82 -18.79 2.00
N PHE A 395 12.48 -20.07 1.96
CA PHE A 395 12.16 -20.80 3.17
C PHE A 395 13.44 -21.08 3.92
N LEU A 396 13.53 -20.61 5.16
CA LEU A 396 14.67 -20.91 6.02
C LEU A 396 14.40 -22.21 6.75
N GLN A 397 15.44 -23.02 6.88
CA GLN A 397 15.38 -24.22 7.72
C GLN A 397 15.09 -23.75 9.16
N THR A 398 14.05 -24.31 9.75
CA THR A 398 13.71 -24.06 11.14
C THR A 398 14.80 -24.68 12.00
N VAL A 399 15.71 -23.85 12.48
CA VAL A 399 16.64 -24.24 13.54
C VAL A 399 15.79 -24.41 14.80
N GLU A 400 15.56 -25.65 15.19
CA GLU A 400 15.07 -25.93 16.54
C GLU A 400 16.15 -25.40 17.48
N TYR A 401 15.86 -24.32 18.19
CA TYR A 401 16.74 -23.82 19.25
C TYR A 401 16.72 -24.84 20.40
N GLU A 402 17.40 -25.97 20.23
CA GLU A 402 17.77 -26.85 21.35
C GLU A 402 18.88 -26.20 22.18
N ASP A 403 19.69 -25.33 21.57
CA ASP A 403 20.69 -24.52 22.27
C ASP A 403 20.11 -23.16 22.66
N ALA A 404 19.42 -23.12 23.81
CA ALA A 404 19.23 -21.85 24.50
C ALA A 404 20.60 -21.21 24.71
N LEU A 405 20.77 -19.95 24.29
CA LEU A 405 21.94 -19.17 24.67
C LEU A 405 22.11 -19.30 26.20
N PRO A 406 23.30 -19.63 26.71
CA PRO A 406 23.51 -19.78 28.14
C PRO A 406 23.02 -18.52 28.84
N LEU A 407 22.21 -18.71 29.89
CA LEU A 407 21.70 -17.62 30.71
C LEU A 407 22.86 -16.72 31.12
N TYR A 408 22.75 -15.43 30.82
CA TYR A 408 23.78 -14.46 31.14
C TYR A 408 23.90 -14.36 32.66
N ASP A 409 25.05 -14.80 33.18
CA ASP A 409 25.44 -14.58 34.56
C ASP A 409 26.26 -13.28 34.62
N PRO A 410 25.75 -12.19 35.22
CA PRO A 410 26.48 -10.93 35.31
C PRO A 410 27.78 -11.02 36.12
N SER A 411 27.99 -12.10 36.88
CA SER A 411 29.22 -12.35 37.63
C SER A 411 30.30 -13.10 36.82
N ARG A 412 30.00 -13.58 35.61
CA ARG A 412 30.94 -14.36 34.80
C ARG A 412 30.76 -14.13 33.30
N LEU A 413 31.86 -13.78 32.62
CA LEU A 413 31.87 -13.71 31.16
C LEU A 413 31.54 -15.09 30.53
N PRO A 414 30.73 -15.16 29.46
CA PRO A 414 30.45 -16.41 28.76
C PRO A 414 31.75 -17.10 28.32
N SER A 415 31.94 -18.36 28.69
CA SER A 415 33.11 -19.14 28.30
C SER A 415 32.89 -19.77 26.92
N TYR A 416 33.57 -19.27 25.89
CA TYR A 416 33.47 -19.76 24.50
C TYR A 416 34.30 -21.02 24.19
N HIS A 417 34.87 -21.69 25.20
CA HIS A 417 35.90 -22.72 24.99
C HIS A 417 35.41 -24.10 24.51
N ASN A 418 34.11 -24.30 24.25
CA ASN A 418 33.58 -25.62 23.88
C ASN A 418 32.94 -25.72 22.48
N LEU A 419 33.14 -24.74 21.58
CA LEU A 419 32.64 -24.83 20.20
C LEU A 419 33.59 -25.55 19.22
N SER A 420 34.72 -26.07 19.69
CA SER A 420 35.64 -26.89 18.87
C SER A 420 35.67 -28.34 19.35
N ARG A 421 34.61 -29.11 19.03
CA ARG A 421 34.54 -30.59 18.97
C ARG A 421 33.06 -30.96 18.80
N SER A 422 32.54 -31.01 17.58
CA SER A 422 32.35 -32.30 16.91
C SER A 422 32.21 -32.11 15.40
N ASN A 423 33.32 -32.14 14.68
CA ASN A 423 33.36 -32.51 13.27
C ASN A 423 34.66 -33.27 13.04
N SER A 424 34.72 -34.50 13.57
CA SER A 424 35.73 -35.48 13.18
C SER A 424 35.40 -36.84 13.81
N SER A 425 34.63 -37.68 13.10
CA SER A 425 34.93 -39.11 12.92
C SER A 425 33.78 -39.85 12.23
N ILE A 426 34.05 -40.22 10.97
CA ILE A 426 33.59 -41.40 10.19
C ILE A 426 32.08 -41.57 9.99
#